data_AF-A0A093XXD7-F1
#
_entry.id   AF-A0A093XXD7-F1
#
_cell.length_a   1.000
_cell.length_b   1.000
_cell.length_c   1.000
_cell.angle_alpha   90.00
_cell.angle_beta   90.00
_cell.angle_gamma   90.00
#
_symmetry.space_group_name_H-M   'P 1'
#
loop_
_entity.id
_entity.type
_entity.pdbx_description
1 polymer ?
#
loop_
_entity_poly.entity_id
_entity_poly.type
_entity_poly.pdbx_seq_one_letter_code
_entity_poly.pdbx_strand_id
1 'polypeptide(L)'
;MSAPLAVPAMNRHTATVIFLHGLGDQGAGWIDLAVNWRRRQKFTETKFIFPNAPSIPITLNGGMRMPGWYDIVRARNTTKAIDDFSTEEDEAGIMRSRTTVHRLIDAEIAAGISSERIIIGGFSQGGAMSLLSGATCEHKLGGIVALSGYMLLKNKFKDLVPEGNPNKDTDIFMGHGDQDPLVLTEWGRMTAAKMSELGWKVDLKIYPGLKHSAAPKEIDDFEDYLHVWIPDLEEGPAHLATIILTAAWLLYRCRIGPRSTAMRRNKLDHLRDPGALGIANCGGAMFLSRTYFLSAFFTVTGLALAIIFRNLWAVVPAVGVKQFGSTLKSRSMSTATRTPVYFVSHGGPNIMYETSHPAYSQLASLGRKITTTIKPKAVLVLSAHWEGTATTISVNTAPSTPLIYDFGGFPSHYYRAAFPHTGSPQLAHSALRLLTEAGISAQPATRGLDHGVWVPFSILFNPDTNPLSVPIVQLSLFGSDSGDAHYALGEALAPLRDEGVLIIVSGQAVHNLRDFFSSRGSPTPLNYAVAFDEALKGAVEADPSVRKEKMGELLKRGDARKAHPSFEHLLPVFVGAGAAGKDKGVRLWTLCEGSISWGMFRFGDEPGESAGEKDV
;
A
#
# COMPACT_ATOMS: atom_id res chain seq x y z
N MET A 1 -11.07 -9.19 -24.44
CA MET A 1 -10.93 -8.94 -23.00
C MET A 1 -9.95 -7.80 -22.81
N SER A 2 -10.12 -7.01 -21.75
CA SER A 2 -9.09 -6.04 -21.35
C SER A 2 -7.81 -6.79 -20.98
N ALA A 3 -6.65 -6.17 -21.21
CA ALA A 3 -5.38 -6.76 -20.79
C ALA A 3 -5.40 -7.02 -19.27
N PRO A 4 -4.84 -8.15 -18.80
CA PRO A 4 -4.73 -8.41 -17.37
C PRO A 4 -3.79 -7.37 -16.75
N LEU A 5 -4.07 -6.97 -15.52
CA LEU A 5 -3.16 -6.15 -14.74
C LEU A 5 -2.04 -7.03 -14.21
N ALA A 6 -0.78 -6.65 -14.43
CA ALA A 6 0.36 -7.42 -13.95
C ALA A 6 1.26 -6.58 -13.04
N VAL A 7 1.62 -7.14 -11.89
CA VAL A 7 2.66 -6.60 -11.01
C VAL A 7 3.91 -7.46 -11.22
N PRO A 8 5.00 -6.92 -11.81
CA PRO A 8 6.19 -7.71 -12.09
C PRO A 8 6.88 -8.20 -10.81
N ALA A 9 7.72 -9.24 -10.96
CA ALA A 9 8.69 -9.61 -9.95
C ALA A 9 9.63 -8.42 -9.65
N MET A 10 10.09 -8.28 -8.40
CA MET A 10 11.08 -7.24 -8.04
C MET A 10 12.49 -7.64 -8.49
N ASN A 11 12.79 -8.93 -8.37
CA ASN A 11 14.06 -9.53 -8.75
C ASN A 11 13.87 -10.33 -10.06
N ARG A 12 14.38 -11.56 -10.10
CA ARG A 12 14.13 -12.49 -11.21
C ARG A 12 12.69 -13.01 -11.15
N HIS A 13 12.06 -13.19 -12.30
CA HIS A 13 10.72 -13.78 -12.38
C HIS A 13 10.83 -15.31 -12.36
N THR A 14 10.54 -15.95 -11.23
CA THR A 14 10.62 -17.42 -11.06
C THR A 14 9.31 -18.09 -10.72
N ALA A 15 8.29 -17.31 -10.35
CA ALA A 15 6.95 -17.81 -10.03
C ALA A 15 5.89 -16.83 -10.52
N THR A 16 4.66 -17.33 -10.72
CA THR A 16 3.51 -16.48 -11.05
C THR A 16 2.31 -16.82 -10.18
N VAL A 17 1.60 -15.81 -9.69
CA VAL A 17 0.28 -15.95 -9.05
C VAL A 17 -0.75 -15.28 -9.94
N ILE A 18 -1.75 -16.03 -10.40
CA ILE A 18 -2.89 -15.52 -11.18
C ILE A 18 -4.11 -15.45 -10.24
N PHE A 19 -4.64 -14.26 -9.95
CA PHE A 19 -5.72 -14.09 -8.98
C PHE A 19 -7.00 -13.47 -9.59
N LEU A 20 -8.09 -14.24 -9.57
CA LEU A 20 -9.38 -13.94 -10.20
C LEU A 20 -10.31 -13.20 -9.22
N HIS A 21 -10.84 -12.04 -9.64
CA HIS A 21 -11.75 -11.23 -8.83
C HIS A 21 -13.20 -11.80 -8.78
N GLY A 22 -14.02 -11.29 -7.87
CA GLY A 22 -15.45 -11.65 -7.75
C GLY A 22 -16.35 -10.99 -8.79
N LEU A 23 -17.64 -11.35 -8.81
CA LEU A 23 -18.64 -10.75 -9.69
C LEU A 23 -18.74 -9.23 -9.48
N GLY A 24 -18.76 -8.45 -10.57
CA GLY A 24 -18.91 -6.99 -10.52
C GLY A 24 -17.62 -6.23 -10.19
N ASP A 25 -16.56 -6.92 -9.79
CA ASP A 25 -15.24 -6.36 -9.50
C ASP A 25 -14.34 -6.35 -10.76
N GLN A 26 -13.06 -6.03 -10.61
CA GLN A 26 -12.04 -6.04 -11.66
C GLN A 26 -10.69 -6.48 -11.08
N GLY A 27 -9.74 -6.85 -11.93
CA GLY A 27 -8.43 -7.31 -11.48
C GLY A 27 -7.70 -6.28 -10.59
N ALA A 28 -7.88 -4.99 -10.87
CA ALA A 28 -7.32 -3.92 -10.04
C ALA A 28 -7.82 -3.91 -8.59
N GLY A 29 -9.02 -4.46 -8.29
CA GLY A 29 -9.57 -4.56 -6.93
C GLY A 29 -8.75 -5.45 -6.00
N TRP A 30 -7.85 -6.28 -6.56
CA TRP A 30 -7.03 -7.24 -5.80
C TRP A 30 -5.53 -6.94 -5.86
N ILE A 31 -5.14 -5.83 -6.50
CA ILE A 31 -3.71 -5.47 -6.65
C ILE A 31 -3.02 -5.25 -5.30
N ASP A 32 -3.77 -4.83 -4.29
CA ASP A 32 -3.27 -4.57 -2.94
C ASP A 32 -2.68 -5.80 -2.26
N LEU A 33 -3.09 -7.02 -2.64
CA LEU A 33 -2.42 -8.24 -2.20
C LEU A 33 -0.93 -8.20 -2.58
N ALA A 34 -0.65 -7.97 -3.86
CA ALA A 34 0.71 -7.89 -4.36
C ALA A 34 1.45 -6.68 -3.77
N VAL A 35 0.82 -5.50 -3.74
CA VAL A 35 1.46 -4.27 -3.23
C VAL A 35 1.80 -4.37 -1.75
N ASN A 36 0.92 -4.93 -0.91
CA ASN A 36 1.19 -5.09 0.52
C ASN A 36 2.31 -6.09 0.78
N TRP A 37 2.34 -7.22 0.06
CA TRP A 37 3.45 -8.17 0.14
C TRP A 37 4.77 -7.56 -0.33
N ARG A 38 4.75 -6.75 -1.41
CA ARG A 38 5.92 -6.02 -1.91
C ARG A 38 6.51 -5.07 -0.86
N ARG A 39 5.66 -4.31 -0.16
CA ARG A 39 6.10 -3.42 0.93
C ARG A 39 6.79 -4.17 2.06
N ARG A 40 6.39 -5.42 2.31
CA ARG A 40 6.97 -6.32 3.32
C ARG A 40 8.15 -7.13 2.79
N GLN A 41 8.67 -6.82 1.59
CA GLN A 41 9.76 -7.56 0.93
C GLN A 41 9.45 -9.06 0.74
N LYS A 42 8.19 -9.39 0.48
CA LYS A 42 7.73 -10.77 0.25
C LYS A 42 7.57 -11.09 -1.24
N PHE A 43 7.74 -12.37 -1.55
CA PHE A 43 7.57 -12.97 -2.88
C PHE A 43 8.34 -12.23 -3.97
N THR A 44 9.60 -11.86 -3.69
CA THR A 44 10.36 -10.89 -4.50
C THR A 44 10.56 -11.36 -5.95
N GLU A 45 10.44 -12.67 -6.17
CA GLU A 45 10.59 -13.32 -7.48
C GLU A 45 9.28 -13.70 -8.18
N THR A 46 8.15 -13.35 -7.57
CA THR A 46 6.83 -13.76 -8.04
C THR A 46 6.17 -12.63 -8.83
N LYS A 47 5.74 -12.88 -10.07
CA LYS A 47 4.84 -11.99 -10.80
C LYS A 47 3.40 -12.22 -10.35
N PHE A 48 2.62 -11.16 -10.18
CA PHE A 48 1.19 -11.27 -9.90
C PHE A 48 0.39 -10.83 -11.12
N ILE A 49 -0.64 -11.59 -11.50
CA ILE A 49 -1.52 -11.32 -12.62
C ILE A 49 -2.95 -11.28 -12.11
N PHE A 50 -3.61 -10.15 -12.34
CA PHE A 50 -5.00 -9.90 -11.98
C PHE A 50 -5.81 -9.68 -13.26
N PRO A 51 -6.36 -10.76 -13.87
CA PRO A 51 -7.15 -10.66 -15.08
C PRO A 51 -8.48 -9.97 -14.84
N ASN A 52 -9.05 -9.39 -15.90
CA ASN A 52 -10.37 -8.78 -15.87
C ASN A 52 -11.39 -9.70 -16.55
N ALA A 53 -12.49 -9.99 -15.87
CA ALA A 53 -13.63 -10.67 -16.47
C ALA A 53 -14.26 -9.82 -17.59
N PRO A 54 -14.86 -10.44 -18.63
CA PRO A 54 -15.60 -9.70 -19.63
C PRO A 54 -16.86 -9.05 -19.03
N SER A 55 -17.30 -7.93 -19.62
CA SER A 55 -18.60 -7.33 -19.28
C SER A 55 -19.73 -8.09 -19.96
N ILE A 56 -20.47 -8.88 -19.17
CA ILE A 56 -21.58 -9.74 -19.60
C ILE A 56 -22.87 -9.34 -18.88
N PRO A 57 -24.06 -9.60 -19.46
CA PRO A 57 -25.31 -9.48 -18.72
C PRO A 57 -25.35 -10.52 -17.60
N ILE A 58 -25.83 -10.11 -16.42
CA ILE A 58 -26.01 -10.98 -15.25
C ILE A 58 -27.49 -11.10 -14.93
N THR A 59 -28.06 -12.27 -15.18
CA THR A 59 -29.49 -12.56 -15.03
C THR A 59 -29.96 -12.37 -13.59
N LEU A 60 -29.19 -12.82 -12.59
CA LEU A 60 -29.47 -12.60 -11.16
C LEU A 60 -29.65 -11.11 -10.83
N ASN A 61 -28.93 -10.24 -11.53
CA ASN A 61 -28.98 -8.79 -11.37
C ASN A 61 -29.90 -8.12 -12.40
N GLY A 62 -30.94 -8.82 -12.86
CA GLY A 62 -31.93 -8.30 -13.81
C GLY A 62 -31.37 -8.03 -15.21
N GLY A 63 -30.30 -8.73 -15.60
CA GLY A 63 -29.63 -8.56 -16.90
C GLY A 63 -28.64 -7.39 -16.95
N MET A 64 -28.33 -6.75 -15.81
CA MET A 64 -27.34 -5.68 -15.75
C MET A 64 -25.99 -6.15 -16.25
N ARG A 65 -25.35 -5.36 -17.13
CA ARG A 65 -24.00 -5.67 -17.65
C ARG A 65 -22.94 -5.25 -16.64
N MET A 66 -22.12 -6.20 -16.22
CA MET A 66 -21.00 -5.98 -15.31
C MET A 66 -19.90 -7.01 -15.56
N PRO A 67 -18.68 -6.81 -15.04
CA PRO A 67 -17.64 -7.82 -15.12
C PRO A 67 -18.11 -9.14 -14.49
N GLY A 68 -18.09 -10.22 -15.26
CA GLY A 68 -18.50 -11.55 -14.79
C GLY A 68 -17.80 -12.65 -15.58
N TRP A 69 -17.31 -13.65 -14.88
CA TRP A 69 -16.68 -14.84 -15.48
C TRP A 69 -17.73 -15.74 -16.15
N TYR A 70 -18.94 -15.78 -15.60
CA TYR A 70 -20.10 -16.50 -16.13
C TYR A 70 -21.38 -15.85 -15.62
N ASP A 71 -22.50 -16.11 -16.29
CA ASP A 71 -23.81 -15.64 -15.84
C ASP A 71 -24.30 -16.46 -14.64
N ILE A 72 -25.05 -15.80 -13.75
CA ILE A 72 -25.76 -16.44 -12.65
C ILE A 72 -27.25 -16.34 -13.00
N VAL A 73 -27.80 -17.39 -13.61
CA VAL A 73 -29.16 -17.41 -14.16
C VAL A 73 -30.27 -17.49 -13.13
N ARG A 74 -30.00 -17.99 -11.92
CA ARG A 74 -30.91 -17.92 -10.78
C ARG A 74 -30.12 -17.73 -9.48
N ALA A 75 -30.76 -17.10 -8.49
CA ALA A 75 -30.28 -17.20 -7.12
C ALA A 75 -30.30 -18.67 -6.76
N ARG A 76 -29.13 -19.25 -6.43
CA ARG A 76 -29.07 -20.60 -5.88
C ARG A 76 -29.95 -20.59 -4.63
N ASN A 77 -30.97 -21.47 -4.62
CA ASN A 77 -32.01 -21.43 -3.62
C ASN A 77 -31.40 -21.58 -2.22
N THR A 78 -31.92 -20.89 -1.22
CA THR A 78 -31.34 -20.81 0.14
C THR A 78 -31.51 -22.10 0.95
N THR A 79 -31.87 -23.20 0.29
CA THR A 79 -32.01 -24.51 0.89
C THR A 79 -30.64 -25.16 1.09
N LYS A 80 -30.41 -25.70 2.29
CA LYS A 80 -29.17 -26.39 2.72
C LYS A 80 -28.87 -27.70 1.95
N ALA A 81 -29.50 -27.93 0.80
CA ALA A 81 -29.45 -29.20 0.09
C ALA A 81 -28.36 -29.21 -1.00
N ILE A 82 -27.70 -30.36 -1.13
CA ILE A 82 -26.59 -30.63 -2.08
C ILE A 82 -27.02 -30.68 -3.55
N ASP A 83 -28.33 -30.60 -3.79
CA ASP A 83 -28.98 -30.70 -5.10
C ASP A 83 -29.22 -29.33 -5.75
N ASP A 84 -29.04 -28.22 -5.04
CA ASP A 84 -29.15 -26.86 -5.63
C ASP A 84 -27.96 -26.51 -6.56
N PHE A 85 -26.89 -27.32 -6.56
CA PHE A 85 -25.74 -27.20 -7.48
C PHE A 85 -26.03 -27.70 -8.91
N SER A 86 -27.20 -28.28 -9.19
CA SER A 86 -27.53 -28.86 -10.51
C SER A 86 -28.57 -28.07 -11.31
N THR A 87 -28.93 -26.85 -10.89
CA THR A 87 -29.78 -25.97 -11.71
C THR A 87 -28.93 -25.27 -12.78
N GLU A 88 -29.42 -25.28 -14.02
CA GLU A 88 -28.82 -24.73 -15.26
C GLU A 88 -27.69 -23.70 -15.04
N GLU A 89 -26.44 -24.13 -14.88
CA GLU A 89 -25.31 -23.20 -14.81
C GLU A 89 -24.99 -22.66 -16.21
N ASP A 90 -24.41 -21.45 -16.30
CA ASP A 90 -23.88 -20.90 -17.57
C ASP A 90 -22.61 -21.65 -17.98
N GLU A 91 -22.75 -22.91 -18.39
CA GLU A 91 -21.65 -23.78 -18.78
C GLU A 91 -20.83 -23.17 -19.92
N ALA A 92 -21.48 -22.52 -20.88
CA ALA A 92 -20.80 -21.82 -21.96
C ALA A 92 -19.91 -20.69 -21.42
N GLY A 93 -20.40 -19.87 -20.48
CA GLY A 93 -19.60 -18.83 -19.83
C GLY A 93 -18.48 -19.36 -18.98
N ILE A 94 -18.75 -20.40 -18.18
CA ILE A 94 -17.77 -21.07 -17.34
C ILE A 94 -16.62 -21.61 -18.20
N MET A 95 -16.93 -22.32 -19.29
CA MET A 95 -15.93 -22.92 -20.18
C MET A 95 -15.14 -21.87 -20.98
N ARG A 96 -15.77 -20.75 -21.38
CA ARG A 96 -15.05 -19.61 -21.97
C ARG A 96 -14.04 -18.99 -20.99
N SER A 97 -14.43 -18.84 -19.72
CA SER A 97 -13.56 -18.29 -18.68
C SER A 97 -12.44 -19.26 -18.33
N ARG A 98 -12.71 -20.57 -18.22
CA ARG A 98 -11.67 -21.60 -18.06
C ARG A 98 -10.62 -21.51 -19.17
N THR A 99 -11.07 -21.46 -20.42
CA THR A 99 -10.17 -21.33 -21.59
C THR A 99 -9.29 -20.09 -21.50
N THR A 100 -9.85 -18.98 -21.01
CA THR A 100 -9.10 -17.73 -20.81
C THR A 100 -8.01 -17.90 -19.76
N VAL A 101 -8.35 -18.51 -18.63
CA VAL A 101 -7.41 -18.73 -17.53
C VAL A 101 -6.29 -19.69 -17.96
N HIS A 102 -6.62 -20.76 -18.67
CA HIS A 102 -5.64 -21.69 -19.22
C HIS A 102 -4.66 -20.98 -20.16
N ARG A 103 -5.14 -20.10 -21.04
CA ARG A 103 -4.24 -19.29 -21.89
C ARG A 103 -3.29 -18.37 -21.11
N LEU A 104 -3.69 -17.88 -19.94
CA LEU A 104 -2.80 -17.09 -19.09
C LEU A 104 -1.71 -17.98 -18.50
N ILE A 105 -2.05 -19.20 -18.07
CA ILE A 105 -1.08 -20.20 -17.59
C ILE A 105 -0.10 -20.54 -18.72
N ASP A 106 -0.61 -20.86 -19.91
CA ASP A 106 0.21 -21.21 -21.09
C ASP A 106 1.17 -20.08 -21.46
N ALA A 107 0.73 -18.82 -21.36
CA ALA A 107 1.56 -17.66 -21.65
C ALA A 107 2.73 -17.51 -20.66
N GLU A 108 2.52 -17.82 -19.38
CA GLU A 108 3.59 -17.79 -18.38
C GLU A 108 4.56 -18.96 -18.54
N ILE A 109 4.05 -20.15 -18.90
CA ILE A 109 4.88 -21.30 -19.24
C ILE A 109 5.74 -20.99 -20.48
N ALA A 110 5.15 -20.41 -21.51
CA ALA A 110 5.86 -19.98 -22.71
C ALA A 110 6.92 -18.89 -22.42
N ALA A 111 6.72 -18.09 -21.36
CA ALA A 111 7.70 -17.13 -20.86
C ALA A 111 8.82 -17.76 -20.02
N GLY A 112 8.83 -19.09 -19.86
CA GLY A 112 9.87 -19.85 -19.17
C GLY A 112 9.60 -20.10 -17.69
N ILE A 113 8.39 -19.81 -17.19
CA ILE A 113 8.02 -20.10 -15.80
C ILE A 113 7.61 -21.56 -15.67
N SER A 114 8.20 -22.28 -14.71
CA SER A 114 7.77 -23.65 -14.40
C SER A 114 6.30 -23.65 -14.00
N SER A 115 5.50 -24.55 -14.59
CA SER A 115 4.07 -24.65 -14.27
C SER A 115 3.83 -24.98 -12.79
N GLU A 116 4.74 -25.74 -12.16
CA GLU A 116 4.72 -26.05 -10.72
C GLU A 116 5.00 -24.83 -9.82
N ARG A 117 5.36 -23.70 -10.40
CA ARG A 117 5.51 -22.41 -9.71
C ARG A 117 4.46 -21.39 -10.16
N ILE A 118 3.39 -21.86 -10.80
CA ILE A 118 2.21 -21.07 -11.11
C ILE A 118 1.11 -21.44 -10.11
N ILE A 119 0.64 -20.44 -9.35
CA ILE A 119 -0.49 -20.57 -8.43
C ILE A 119 -1.70 -19.89 -9.05
N ILE A 120 -2.85 -20.56 -9.01
CA ILE A 120 -4.13 -19.95 -9.37
C ILE A 120 -4.94 -19.67 -8.10
N GLY A 121 -5.46 -18.46 -8.00
CA GLY A 121 -6.28 -18.01 -6.88
C GLY A 121 -7.51 -17.26 -7.34
N GLY A 122 -8.48 -17.07 -6.44
CA GLY A 122 -9.56 -16.14 -6.69
C GLY A 122 -10.53 -15.99 -5.53
N PHE A 123 -11.37 -14.96 -5.62
CA PHE A 123 -12.41 -14.65 -4.64
C PHE A 123 -13.82 -14.79 -5.24
N SER A 124 -14.77 -15.34 -4.48
CA SER A 124 -16.17 -15.46 -4.88
C SER A 124 -16.32 -16.18 -6.23
N GLN A 125 -16.92 -15.56 -7.25
CA GLN A 125 -17.00 -16.09 -8.62
C GLN A 125 -15.60 -16.47 -9.19
N GLY A 126 -14.57 -15.67 -8.89
CA GLY A 126 -13.19 -15.98 -9.26
C GLY A 126 -12.61 -17.17 -8.49
N GLY A 127 -13.00 -17.35 -7.23
CA GLY A 127 -12.63 -18.53 -6.43
C GLY A 127 -13.21 -19.82 -6.99
N ALA A 128 -14.47 -19.77 -7.43
CA ALA A 128 -15.12 -20.88 -8.14
C ALA A 128 -14.40 -21.23 -9.46
N MET A 129 -14.04 -20.21 -10.24
CA MET A 129 -13.24 -20.39 -11.46
C MET A 129 -11.83 -20.91 -11.18
N SER A 130 -11.21 -20.52 -10.06
CA SER A 130 -9.89 -21.01 -9.63
C SER A 130 -9.90 -22.51 -9.39
N LEU A 131 -10.90 -23.02 -8.65
CA LEU A 131 -11.09 -24.46 -8.41
C LEU A 131 -11.24 -25.24 -9.71
N LEU A 132 -12.16 -24.80 -10.58
CA LEU A 132 -12.40 -25.46 -11.86
C LEU A 132 -11.16 -25.42 -12.76
N SER A 133 -10.60 -24.24 -12.97
CA SER A 133 -9.50 -24.05 -13.92
C SER A 133 -8.23 -24.75 -13.43
N GLY A 134 -7.95 -24.71 -12.12
CA GLY A 134 -6.79 -25.39 -11.53
C GLY A 134 -6.91 -26.91 -11.61
N ALA A 135 -8.04 -27.49 -11.18
CA ALA A 135 -8.24 -28.94 -11.18
C ALA A 135 -8.27 -29.55 -12.60
N THR A 136 -8.67 -28.76 -13.60
CA THR A 136 -8.83 -29.19 -14.99
C THR A 136 -7.70 -28.71 -15.92
N CYS A 137 -6.64 -28.13 -15.36
CA CYS A 137 -5.46 -27.73 -16.14
C CYS A 137 -4.63 -28.96 -16.55
N GLU A 138 -4.17 -28.97 -17.80
CA GLU A 138 -3.30 -30.04 -18.35
C GLU A 138 -1.87 -29.96 -17.80
N HIS A 139 -1.45 -28.80 -17.29
CA HIS A 139 -0.16 -28.62 -16.65
C HIS A 139 -0.28 -28.80 -15.13
N LYS A 140 0.70 -29.47 -14.52
CA LYS A 140 0.84 -29.51 -13.06
C LYS A 140 1.06 -28.07 -12.56
N LEU A 141 0.20 -27.62 -11.65
CA LEU A 141 0.30 -26.32 -10.99
C LEU A 141 0.93 -26.44 -9.61
N GLY A 142 1.47 -25.32 -9.12
CA GLY A 142 2.04 -25.23 -7.78
C GLY A 142 1.00 -25.18 -6.67
N GLY A 143 -0.22 -24.71 -6.98
CA GLY A 143 -1.25 -24.54 -5.96
C GLY A 143 -2.55 -23.94 -6.49
N ILE A 144 -3.64 -24.20 -5.77
CA ILE A 144 -4.98 -23.72 -6.08
C ILE A 144 -5.56 -23.05 -4.84
N VAL A 145 -6.09 -21.85 -5.00
CA VAL A 145 -6.62 -21.03 -3.91
C VAL A 145 -8.03 -20.56 -4.23
N ALA A 146 -8.96 -20.68 -3.28
CA ALA A 146 -10.32 -20.19 -3.41
C ALA A 146 -10.81 -19.52 -2.12
N LEU A 147 -11.04 -18.21 -2.16
CA LEU A 147 -11.59 -17.43 -1.07
C LEU A 147 -13.09 -17.19 -1.32
N SER A 148 -13.95 -17.52 -0.36
CA SER A 148 -15.41 -17.54 -0.53
C SER A 148 -15.85 -18.24 -1.83
N GLY A 149 -15.20 -19.33 -2.20
CA GLY A 149 -15.42 -20.06 -3.45
C GLY A 149 -16.45 -21.19 -3.33
N TYR A 150 -16.81 -21.78 -4.48
CA TYR A 150 -17.72 -22.93 -4.56
C TYR A 150 -17.46 -23.78 -5.80
N MET A 151 -17.93 -25.03 -5.79
CA MET A 151 -17.79 -25.95 -6.92
C MET A 151 -18.69 -25.53 -8.09
N LEU A 152 -18.15 -25.60 -9.31
CA LEU A 152 -18.85 -25.43 -10.57
C LEU A 152 -18.99 -26.78 -11.28
N LEU A 153 -20.02 -26.92 -12.10
CA LEU A 153 -20.24 -28.04 -13.02
C LEU A 153 -20.13 -29.40 -12.31
N LYS A 154 -20.60 -29.53 -11.07
CA LYS A 154 -20.45 -30.72 -10.20
C LYS A 154 -20.65 -32.06 -10.94
N ASN A 155 -21.69 -32.14 -11.77
CA ASN A 155 -22.07 -33.36 -12.48
C ASN A 155 -21.16 -33.70 -13.68
N LYS A 156 -20.42 -32.70 -14.20
CA LYS A 156 -19.49 -32.84 -15.32
C LYS A 156 -18.03 -32.65 -14.89
N PHE A 157 -17.79 -32.22 -13.65
CA PHE A 157 -16.47 -31.80 -13.17
C PHE A 157 -15.43 -32.89 -13.38
N LYS A 158 -15.77 -34.14 -13.06
CA LYS A 158 -14.89 -35.30 -13.24
C LYS A 158 -14.53 -35.53 -14.71
N ASP A 159 -15.47 -35.32 -15.63
CA ASP A 159 -15.25 -35.49 -17.08
C ASP A 159 -14.39 -34.38 -17.67
N LEU A 160 -14.30 -33.24 -16.98
CA LEU A 160 -13.46 -32.10 -17.37
C LEU A 160 -12.01 -32.23 -16.90
N VAL A 161 -11.72 -33.16 -15.98
CA VAL A 161 -10.37 -33.45 -15.50
C VAL A 161 -9.60 -34.15 -16.62
N PRO A 162 -8.41 -33.65 -17.00
CA PRO A 162 -7.61 -34.27 -18.04
C PRO A 162 -7.14 -35.67 -17.63
N GLU A 163 -6.86 -36.51 -18.63
CA GLU A 163 -6.32 -37.85 -18.42
C GLU A 163 -5.05 -37.80 -17.57
N GLY A 164 -4.92 -38.75 -16.63
CA GLY A 164 -3.82 -38.77 -15.66
C GLY A 164 -3.94 -37.78 -14.49
N ASN A 165 -4.87 -36.82 -14.55
CA ASN A 165 -5.11 -35.80 -13.53
C ASN A 165 -3.80 -35.19 -12.97
N PRO A 166 -3.08 -34.36 -13.74
CA PRO A 166 -1.81 -33.76 -13.34
C PRO A 166 -1.91 -33.01 -12.01
N ASN A 167 -3.09 -32.46 -11.70
CA ASN A 167 -3.32 -31.65 -10.50
C ASN A 167 -3.92 -32.44 -9.32
N LYS A 168 -3.91 -33.77 -9.36
CA LYS A 168 -4.44 -34.61 -8.27
C LYS A 168 -3.78 -34.32 -6.92
N ASP A 169 -2.46 -34.20 -6.94
CA ASP A 169 -1.64 -33.91 -5.76
C ASP A 169 -1.33 -32.41 -5.59
N THR A 170 -2.08 -31.54 -6.26
CA THR A 170 -1.94 -30.09 -6.08
C THR A 170 -2.78 -29.68 -4.87
N ASP A 171 -2.14 -29.11 -3.85
CA ASP A 171 -2.84 -28.69 -2.64
C ASP A 171 -3.84 -27.57 -2.95
N ILE A 172 -5.03 -27.67 -2.35
CA ILE A 172 -6.08 -26.67 -2.48
C ILE A 172 -6.29 -25.97 -1.14
N PHE A 173 -6.08 -24.65 -1.11
CA PHE A 173 -6.45 -23.82 0.03
C PHE A 173 -7.82 -23.17 -0.20
N MET A 174 -8.72 -23.35 0.76
CA MET A 174 -10.02 -22.69 0.77
C MET A 174 -10.18 -21.84 2.03
N GLY A 175 -10.52 -20.56 1.84
CA GLY A 175 -10.89 -19.65 2.91
C GLY A 175 -12.37 -19.28 2.82
N HIS A 176 -13.08 -19.27 3.95
CA HIS A 176 -14.51 -18.93 3.96
C HIS A 176 -14.94 -18.28 5.28
N GLY A 177 -15.81 -17.28 5.21
CA GLY A 177 -16.44 -16.71 6.40
C GLY A 177 -17.62 -17.52 6.93
N ASP A 178 -17.83 -17.57 8.24
CA ASP A 178 -18.98 -18.24 8.87
C ASP A 178 -20.29 -17.41 8.84
N GLN A 179 -20.21 -16.15 8.42
CA GLN A 179 -21.33 -15.22 8.27
C GLN A 179 -21.50 -14.72 6.83
N ASP A 180 -20.95 -15.42 5.85
CA ASP A 180 -21.08 -15.06 4.43
C ASP A 180 -22.54 -15.24 3.97
N PRO A 181 -23.26 -14.13 3.65
CA PRO A 181 -24.66 -14.20 3.26
C PRO A 181 -24.87 -14.41 1.76
N LEU A 182 -23.80 -14.36 0.95
CA LEU A 182 -23.88 -14.42 -0.51
C LEU A 182 -23.39 -15.77 -1.05
N VAL A 183 -22.23 -16.20 -0.57
CA VAL A 183 -21.72 -17.56 -0.79
C VAL A 183 -21.77 -18.25 0.56
N LEU A 184 -22.86 -18.97 0.81
CA LEU A 184 -23.10 -19.56 2.12
C LEU A 184 -21.91 -20.42 2.56
N THR A 185 -21.51 -20.33 3.83
CA THR A 185 -20.41 -21.12 4.40
C THR A 185 -20.58 -22.61 4.12
N GLU A 186 -21.82 -23.09 4.11
CA GLU A 186 -22.16 -24.47 3.80
C GLU A 186 -21.76 -24.87 2.37
N TRP A 187 -21.86 -23.96 1.39
CA TRP A 187 -21.39 -24.23 0.02
C TRP A 187 -19.87 -24.42 -0.02
N GLY A 188 -19.11 -23.65 0.77
CA GLY A 188 -17.67 -23.83 0.93
C GLY A 188 -17.34 -25.20 1.55
N ARG A 189 -18.05 -25.59 2.62
CA ARG A 189 -17.88 -26.91 3.26
C ARG A 189 -18.20 -28.06 2.32
N MET A 190 -19.31 -27.99 1.60
CA MET A 190 -19.74 -29.02 0.65
C MET A 190 -18.78 -29.12 -0.54
N THR A 191 -18.27 -27.99 -1.01
CA THR A 191 -17.25 -27.94 -2.07
C THR A 191 -15.97 -28.64 -1.61
N ALA A 192 -15.46 -28.32 -0.43
CA ALA A 192 -14.26 -28.96 0.12
C ALA A 192 -14.45 -30.47 0.31
N ALA A 193 -15.61 -30.88 0.85
CA ALA A 193 -15.95 -32.29 1.02
C ALA A 193 -16.02 -33.03 -0.33
N LYS A 194 -16.65 -32.43 -1.35
CA LYS A 194 -16.78 -33.06 -2.67
C LYS A 194 -15.46 -33.14 -3.42
N MET A 195 -14.63 -32.10 -3.35
CA MET A 195 -13.27 -32.13 -3.91
C MET A 195 -12.41 -33.19 -3.22
N SER A 196 -12.53 -33.33 -1.89
CA SER A 196 -11.84 -34.38 -1.14
C SER A 196 -12.32 -35.79 -1.53
N GLU A 197 -13.64 -35.98 -1.69
CA GLU A 197 -14.23 -37.23 -2.19
C GLU A 197 -13.70 -37.62 -3.58
N LEU A 198 -13.48 -36.63 -4.44
CA LEU A 198 -12.92 -36.83 -5.78
C LEU A 198 -11.38 -37.03 -5.78
N GLY A 199 -10.73 -36.87 -4.63
CA GLY A 199 -9.33 -37.25 -4.43
C GLY A 199 -8.32 -36.10 -4.36
N TRP A 200 -8.77 -34.84 -4.24
CA TRP A 200 -7.88 -33.70 -3.99
C TRP A 200 -7.66 -33.45 -2.50
N LYS A 201 -6.47 -32.95 -2.14
CA LYS A 201 -6.18 -32.49 -0.78
C LYS A 201 -6.66 -31.05 -0.61
N VAL A 202 -7.68 -30.86 0.22
CA VAL A 202 -8.28 -29.55 0.51
C VAL A 202 -8.05 -29.14 1.96
N ASP A 203 -7.42 -27.99 2.17
CA ASP A 203 -7.35 -27.30 3.46
C ASP A 203 -8.42 -26.20 3.49
N LEU A 204 -9.52 -26.44 4.20
CA LEU A 204 -10.60 -25.47 4.39
C LEU A 204 -10.47 -24.78 5.75
N LYS A 205 -10.24 -23.46 5.72
CA LYS A 205 -10.27 -22.60 6.91
C LYS A 205 -11.55 -21.78 6.95
N ILE A 206 -12.21 -21.80 8.11
CA ILE A 206 -13.41 -21.02 8.38
C ILE A 206 -13.08 -19.89 9.35
N TYR A 207 -13.38 -18.66 8.94
CA TYR A 207 -13.05 -17.45 9.69
C TYR A 207 -14.29 -16.91 10.44
N PRO A 208 -14.25 -16.86 11.79
CA PRO A 208 -15.37 -16.39 12.60
C PRO A 208 -15.71 -14.92 12.37
N GLY A 209 -17.00 -14.62 12.25
CA GLY A 209 -17.54 -13.26 12.04
C GLY A 209 -17.31 -12.70 10.63
N LEU A 210 -16.63 -13.43 9.75
CA LEU A 210 -16.34 -12.98 8.40
C LEU A 210 -17.57 -13.13 7.50
N LYS A 211 -17.96 -12.04 6.84
CA LYS A 211 -19.03 -12.00 5.84
C LYS A 211 -18.47 -12.25 4.44
N HIS A 212 -19.16 -11.81 3.39
CA HIS A 212 -18.65 -11.89 2.02
C HIS A 212 -17.56 -10.83 1.74
N SER A 213 -16.38 -11.04 2.31
CA SER A 213 -15.20 -10.16 2.20
C SER A 213 -13.94 -10.96 2.54
N ALA A 214 -12.76 -10.41 2.28
CA ALA A 214 -11.51 -10.98 2.76
C ALA A 214 -11.09 -10.39 4.12
N ALA A 215 -10.65 -11.22 5.05
CA ALA A 215 -10.13 -10.78 6.36
C ALA A 215 -8.59 -10.72 6.38
N PRO A 216 -7.95 -9.85 7.19
CA PRO A 216 -6.49 -9.83 7.33
C PRO A 216 -5.90 -11.19 7.66
N LYS A 217 -6.50 -11.90 8.63
CA LYS A 217 -6.06 -13.26 9.00
C LYS A 217 -6.16 -14.26 7.85
N GLU A 218 -7.19 -14.16 7.01
CA GLU A 218 -7.35 -15.02 5.84
C GLU A 218 -6.26 -14.75 4.80
N ILE A 219 -5.88 -13.47 4.63
CA ILE A 219 -4.77 -13.08 3.76
C ILE A 219 -3.42 -13.54 4.32
N ASP A 220 -3.23 -13.50 5.64
CA ASP A 220 -2.02 -14.04 6.29
C ASP A 220 -1.92 -15.57 6.09
N ASP A 221 -3.03 -16.30 6.26
CA ASP A 221 -3.07 -17.74 6.01
C ASP A 221 -2.83 -18.09 4.52
N PHE A 222 -3.29 -17.24 3.60
CA PHE A 222 -2.98 -17.36 2.16
C PHE A 222 -1.50 -17.05 1.87
N GLU A 223 -0.93 -16.02 2.51
CA GLU A 223 0.49 -15.69 2.43
C GLU A 223 1.37 -16.86 2.89
N ASP A 224 1.02 -17.49 4.01
CA ASP A 224 1.71 -18.68 4.53
C ASP A 224 1.64 -19.86 3.55
N TYR A 225 0.46 -20.08 2.94
CA TYR A 225 0.30 -21.08 1.89
C TYR A 225 1.23 -20.80 0.70
N LEU A 226 1.30 -19.57 0.21
CA LEU A 226 2.18 -19.20 -0.90
C LEU A 226 3.66 -19.43 -0.57
N HIS A 227 4.10 -19.15 0.67
CA HIS A 227 5.48 -19.36 1.08
C HIS A 227 5.95 -20.81 0.97
N VAL A 228 5.04 -21.77 1.13
CA VAL A 228 5.35 -23.21 0.98
C VAL A 228 5.61 -23.56 -0.49
N TRP A 229 4.83 -23.00 -1.41
CA TRP A 229 4.81 -23.43 -2.82
C TRP A 229 5.69 -22.61 -3.74
N ILE A 230 5.89 -21.33 -3.43
CA ILE A 230 6.69 -20.41 -4.24
C ILE A 230 7.75 -19.67 -3.40
N PRO A 231 8.63 -20.38 -2.66
CA PRO A 231 9.76 -19.74 -2.01
C PRO A 231 10.68 -19.11 -3.07
N ASP A 232 11.34 -17.99 -2.71
CA ASP A 232 12.41 -17.42 -3.52
C ASP A 232 13.53 -18.47 -3.67
N LEU A 233 14.04 -18.71 -4.88
CA LEU A 233 15.09 -19.72 -5.07
C LEU A 233 16.42 -19.17 -4.49
N GLU A 234 17.34 -20.03 -4.05
CA GLU A 234 18.66 -19.53 -3.61
C GLU A 234 19.49 -19.05 -4.83
N GLU A 235 20.35 -18.04 -4.64
CA GLU A 235 21.30 -17.66 -5.68
C GLU A 235 22.29 -18.81 -5.92
N GLY A 236 22.16 -19.48 -7.07
CA GLY A 236 23.09 -20.53 -7.45
C GLY A 236 24.54 -20.01 -7.56
N PRO A 237 25.55 -20.88 -7.33
CA PRO A 237 26.98 -20.51 -7.28
C PRO A 237 27.51 -19.82 -8.56
N ALA A 238 26.80 -19.94 -9.69
CA ALA A 238 27.13 -19.26 -10.94
C ALA A 238 26.98 -17.72 -10.87
N HIS A 239 26.06 -17.21 -10.05
CA HIS A 239 25.82 -15.77 -9.92
C HIS A 239 26.90 -15.09 -9.04
N LEU A 240 27.29 -15.76 -7.95
CA LEU A 240 28.45 -15.39 -7.13
C LEU A 240 29.76 -15.39 -7.94
N ALA A 241 29.98 -16.39 -8.80
CA ALA A 241 31.14 -16.42 -9.68
C ALA A 241 31.16 -15.21 -10.65
N THR A 242 30.00 -14.82 -11.17
CA THR A 242 29.86 -13.67 -12.08
C THR A 242 30.11 -12.35 -11.34
N ILE A 243 29.59 -12.18 -10.13
CA ILE A 243 29.84 -11.00 -9.29
C ILE A 243 31.32 -10.92 -8.90
N ILE A 244 31.94 -12.04 -8.51
CA ILE A 244 33.36 -12.12 -8.15
C ILE A 244 34.25 -11.80 -9.35
N LEU A 245 33.95 -12.35 -10.54
CA LEU A 245 34.70 -12.07 -11.77
C LEU A 245 34.54 -10.61 -12.22
N THR A 246 33.36 -10.02 -12.04
CA THR A 246 33.10 -8.61 -12.39
C THR A 246 33.80 -7.65 -11.42
N ALA A 247 33.80 -7.97 -10.13
CA ALA A 247 34.53 -7.22 -9.11
C ALA A 247 36.06 -7.35 -9.29
N ALA A 248 36.56 -8.54 -9.63
CA ALA A 248 37.97 -8.76 -9.96
C ALA A 248 38.39 -7.99 -11.22
N TRP A 249 37.53 -7.91 -12.24
CA TRP A 249 37.78 -7.14 -13.46
C TRP A 249 37.80 -5.62 -13.20
N LEU A 250 36.90 -5.10 -12.37
CA LEU A 250 36.88 -3.70 -11.94
C LEU A 250 38.13 -3.33 -11.11
N LEU A 251 38.54 -4.20 -10.18
CA LEU A 251 39.76 -4.00 -9.38
C LEU A 251 41.03 -4.09 -10.24
N TYR A 252 41.06 -4.97 -11.25
CA TYR A 252 42.15 -5.05 -12.21
C TYR A 252 42.26 -3.76 -13.06
N ARG A 253 41.14 -3.19 -13.51
CA ARG A 253 41.12 -1.91 -14.22
C ARG A 253 41.52 -0.71 -13.35
N CYS A 254 41.11 -0.68 -12.08
CA CYS A 254 41.52 0.38 -11.16
C CYS A 254 43.01 0.35 -10.80
N ARG A 255 43.71 -0.78 -11.00
CA ARG A 255 45.14 -0.93 -10.71
C ARG A 255 46.06 -0.55 -11.87
N ILE A 256 45.53 -0.40 -13.08
CA ILE A 256 46.28 -0.01 -14.28
C ILE A 256 45.79 1.37 -14.73
N GLY A 257 46.30 2.42 -14.06
CA GLY A 257 46.19 3.79 -14.56
C GLY A 257 47.02 4.00 -15.84
N PRO A 258 46.70 5.01 -16.67
CA PRO A 258 47.31 5.21 -17.97
C PRO A 258 48.78 5.62 -17.82
N ARG A 259 49.72 4.80 -18.30
CA ARG A 259 51.12 5.21 -18.46
C ARG A 259 51.33 5.83 -19.84
N SER A 260 51.82 7.07 -19.83
CA SER A 260 52.25 7.85 -20.98
C SER A 260 53.50 7.28 -21.66
N THR A 261 53.64 7.68 -22.91
CA THR A 261 54.63 7.33 -23.95
C THR A 261 56.06 7.82 -23.66
N ALA A 262 57.09 7.03 -24.03
CA ALA A 262 58.25 7.42 -24.86
C ALA A 262 59.39 6.38 -24.89
N MET A 263 59.87 6.04 -26.11
CA MET A 263 61.18 5.47 -26.51
C MET A 263 61.58 4.07 -25.97
N ARG A 264 62.18 3.13 -26.72
CA ARG A 264 63.04 3.14 -27.92
C ARG A 264 63.01 1.75 -28.61
N ARG A 265 63.34 1.76 -29.91
CA ARG A 265 63.52 0.66 -30.88
C ARG A 265 64.30 -0.56 -30.39
N ASN A 266 63.87 -1.79 -30.72
CA ASN A 266 64.44 -2.61 -31.80
C ASN A 266 63.72 -3.98 -31.96
N LYS A 267 63.58 -4.39 -33.24
CA LYS A 267 63.43 -5.73 -33.87
C LYS A 267 63.38 -6.96 -32.93
N LEU A 268 62.50 -7.96 -33.13
CA LEU A 268 62.46 -8.84 -34.31
C LEU A 268 61.17 -9.69 -34.35
N ASP A 269 60.79 -10.09 -35.57
CA ASP A 269 59.64 -10.92 -35.98
C ASP A 269 59.64 -12.37 -35.45
N HIS A 270 58.44 -12.97 -35.27
CA HIS A 270 57.96 -14.14 -36.05
C HIS A 270 56.62 -14.75 -35.55
N LEU A 271 55.66 -14.87 -36.50
CA LEU A 271 54.62 -15.93 -36.71
C LEU A 271 53.43 -16.00 -35.71
N ARG A 272 52.16 -15.70 -36.08
CA ARG A 272 51.14 -16.48 -36.88
C ARG A 272 51.07 -17.95 -36.43
N ASP A 273 49.96 -18.59 -36.00
CA ASP A 273 48.55 -18.61 -36.42
C ASP A 273 47.74 -19.43 -35.36
N PRO A 274 46.38 -19.38 -35.30
CA PRO A 274 45.55 -19.98 -34.26
C PRO A 274 44.96 -21.34 -34.67
N GLY A 275 44.67 -22.21 -33.69
CA GLY A 275 43.72 -23.30 -33.85
C GLY A 275 44.21 -24.65 -33.33
N ALA A 276 43.54 -25.15 -32.28
CA ALA A 276 43.06 -26.53 -32.19
C ALA A 276 42.33 -26.70 -30.85
N LEU A 277 40.99 -26.63 -30.90
CA LEU A 277 40.13 -27.29 -29.93
C LEU A 277 40.43 -28.80 -30.00
N GLY A 278 40.86 -29.38 -28.89
CA GLY A 278 40.93 -30.83 -28.69
C GLY A 278 40.14 -31.19 -27.44
N ILE A 279 38.98 -31.80 -27.64
CA ILE A 279 38.13 -32.41 -26.62
C ILE A 279 38.86 -33.63 -26.07
N ALA A 280 39.06 -33.71 -24.74
CA ALA A 280 39.31 -34.97 -24.06
C ALA A 280 38.77 -34.93 -22.62
N ASN A 281 37.79 -35.80 -22.38
CA ASN A 281 37.21 -36.17 -21.09
C ASN A 281 38.26 -36.73 -20.11
N CYS A 282 38.15 -36.35 -18.84
CA CYS A 282 38.41 -37.14 -17.62
C CYS A 282 37.90 -36.27 -16.45
N GLY A 283 36.90 -36.65 -15.64
CA GLY A 283 36.86 -37.91 -14.90
C GLY A 283 37.83 -37.81 -13.71
N GLY A 284 37.49 -37.06 -12.66
CA GLY A 284 38.36 -36.89 -11.50
C GLY A 284 37.67 -36.12 -10.37
N ALA A 285 36.99 -36.86 -9.49
CA ALA A 285 36.55 -36.36 -8.20
C ALA A 285 37.76 -35.89 -7.39
N MET A 286 37.77 -34.63 -6.95
CA MET A 286 38.64 -34.17 -5.86
C MET A 286 37.78 -33.76 -4.67
N PHE A 287 37.68 -34.69 -3.73
CA PHE A 287 37.44 -34.40 -2.31
C PHE A 287 38.48 -33.39 -1.84
N LEU A 288 38.06 -32.17 -1.51
CA LEU A 288 38.84 -31.23 -0.72
C LEU A 288 38.01 -30.84 0.50
N SER A 289 38.57 -31.09 1.68
CA SER A 289 37.90 -31.04 2.98
C SER A 289 37.45 -29.62 3.36
N ARG A 290 36.27 -29.55 3.99
CA ARG A 290 35.63 -28.35 4.56
C ARG A 290 36.48 -27.50 5.53
N THR A 291 37.66 -27.97 5.91
CA THR A 291 38.53 -27.34 6.91
C THR A 291 39.46 -26.25 6.38
N TYR A 292 39.78 -26.23 5.09
CA TYR A 292 40.71 -25.23 4.54
C TYR A 292 40.04 -23.89 4.16
N PHE A 293 38.74 -23.90 3.85
CA PHE A 293 38.00 -22.69 3.43
C PHE A 293 37.70 -21.74 4.59
N LEU A 294 37.48 -22.26 5.81
CA LEU A 294 37.25 -21.40 6.99
C LEU A 294 38.52 -20.65 7.42
N SER A 295 39.71 -21.24 7.26
CA SER A 295 40.96 -20.59 7.71
C SER A 295 41.33 -19.38 6.84
N ALA A 296 41.13 -19.47 5.52
CA ALA A 296 41.45 -18.40 4.59
C ALA A 296 40.48 -17.21 4.69
N PHE A 297 39.20 -17.47 5.02
CA PHE A 297 38.18 -16.44 5.18
C PHE A 297 38.48 -15.53 6.39
N PHE A 298 38.82 -16.10 7.54
CA PHE A 298 39.09 -15.31 8.76
C PHE A 298 40.37 -14.46 8.68
N THR A 299 41.41 -14.91 7.97
CA THR A 299 42.63 -14.09 7.78
C THR A 299 42.43 -12.91 6.84
N VAL A 300 41.56 -13.03 5.83
CA VAL A 300 41.33 -11.94 4.85
C VAL A 300 40.35 -10.90 5.39
N THR A 301 39.33 -11.30 6.18
CA THR A 301 38.39 -10.36 6.81
C THR A 301 39.04 -9.60 7.98
N GLY A 302 39.94 -10.24 8.74
CA GLY A 302 40.66 -9.60 9.84
C GLY A 302 41.65 -8.51 9.39
N LEU A 303 42.34 -8.70 8.26
CA LEU A 303 43.28 -7.72 7.72
C LEU A 303 42.55 -6.50 7.10
N ALA A 304 41.38 -6.70 6.51
CA ALA A 304 40.55 -5.64 5.94
C ALA A 304 39.97 -4.71 7.02
N LEU A 305 39.52 -5.27 8.15
CA LEU A 305 38.99 -4.49 9.28
C LEU A 305 40.09 -3.70 10.00
N ALA A 306 41.30 -4.23 10.13
CA ALA A 306 42.43 -3.52 10.75
C ALA A 306 42.90 -2.31 9.92
N ILE A 307 42.83 -2.37 8.59
CA ILE A 307 43.20 -1.27 7.69
C ILE A 307 42.12 -0.17 7.70
N ILE A 308 40.84 -0.54 7.83
CA ILE A 308 39.73 0.41 7.97
C ILE A 308 39.81 1.14 9.32
N PHE A 309 40.09 0.44 10.42
CA PHE A 309 40.24 1.06 11.75
C PHE A 309 41.48 1.95 11.88
N ARG A 310 42.57 1.67 11.15
CA ARG A 310 43.78 2.50 11.18
C ARG A 310 43.62 3.84 10.44
N ASN A 311 42.71 3.92 9.47
CA ASN A 311 42.47 5.12 8.67
C ASN A 311 41.36 6.04 9.23
N LEU A 312 40.59 5.59 10.24
CA LEU A 312 39.60 6.41 10.93
C LEU A 312 40.17 7.25 12.09
N TRP A 313 41.43 7.06 12.48
CA TRP A 313 42.08 7.80 13.59
C TRP A 313 43.09 8.87 13.15
N ALA A 314 43.23 9.12 11.84
CA ALA A 314 44.26 10.01 11.29
C ALA A 314 43.74 11.34 10.69
N VAL A 315 42.51 11.76 10.99
CA VAL A 315 42.00 13.08 10.57
C VAL A 315 41.20 13.73 11.70
N VAL A 316 41.91 14.28 12.68
CA VAL A 316 41.38 15.31 13.58
C VAL A 316 42.36 16.48 13.54
N PRO A 317 42.01 17.63 12.92
CA PRO A 317 42.72 18.86 13.21
C PRO A 317 42.20 19.40 14.54
N ALA A 318 43.12 19.53 15.49
CA ALA A 318 42.93 20.25 16.73
C ALA A 318 42.51 21.70 16.44
N VAL A 319 41.33 22.11 16.93
CA VAL A 319 40.99 23.52 17.11
C VAL A 319 40.56 23.69 18.56
N GLY A 320 41.36 24.47 19.28
CA GLY A 320 41.29 24.64 20.72
C GLY A 320 40.02 25.33 21.20
N VAL A 321 39.61 24.91 22.39
CA VAL A 321 38.61 25.55 23.23
C VAL A 321 39.10 26.95 23.58
N LYS A 322 38.45 27.99 23.02
CA LYS A 322 38.47 29.34 23.58
C LYS A 322 37.09 29.66 24.14
N GLN A 323 37.04 29.66 25.46
CA GLN A 323 35.99 30.24 26.28
C GLN A 323 35.83 31.72 25.89
N PHE A 324 34.70 32.08 25.29
CA PHE A 324 34.29 33.47 25.08
C PHE A 324 32.88 33.65 25.62
N GLY A 325 32.78 34.53 26.61
CA GLY A 325 31.56 34.83 27.34
C GLY A 325 30.51 35.58 26.53
N SER A 326 29.30 35.51 27.09
CA SER A 326 28.19 36.46 26.99
C SER A 326 28.32 37.61 25.98
N THR A 327 27.66 37.47 24.84
CA THR A 327 26.88 38.58 24.23
C THR A 327 25.88 38.01 23.23
N LEU A 328 24.68 37.67 23.70
CA LEU A 328 23.52 37.50 22.82
C LEU A 328 23.15 38.88 22.28
N LYS A 329 23.76 39.25 21.14
CA LYS A 329 23.18 40.29 20.29
C LYS A 329 21.86 39.76 19.78
N SER A 330 20.78 40.33 20.31
CA SER A 330 19.44 40.31 19.73
C SER A 330 19.54 40.51 18.22
N ARG A 331 19.46 39.41 17.48
CA ARG A 331 19.26 39.44 16.04
C ARG A 331 17.77 39.64 15.89
N SER A 332 17.38 40.85 15.47
CA SER A 332 16.03 41.20 15.03
C SER A 332 15.43 39.99 14.30
N MET A 333 14.46 39.34 14.94
CA MET A 333 13.70 38.27 14.32
C MET A 333 12.92 38.91 13.18
N SER A 334 13.26 38.51 11.95
CA SER A 334 12.33 38.60 10.83
C SER A 334 10.99 38.06 11.32
N THR A 335 9.95 38.89 11.27
CA THR A 335 8.58 38.51 11.59
C THR A 335 8.08 37.57 10.49
N ALA A 336 8.56 36.33 10.50
CA ALA A 336 7.90 35.26 9.77
C ALA A 336 6.54 35.06 10.43
N THR A 337 5.46 35.38 9.71
CA THR A 337 4.10 35.17 10.18
C THR A 337 3.90 33.68 10.41
N ARG A 338 3.65 33.29 11.66
CA ARG A 338 3.29 31.92 12.07
C ARG A 338 2.19 31.39 11.14
N THR A 339 2.41 30.26 10.49
CA THR A 339 1.44 29.71 9.54
C THR A 339 0.19 29.19 10.26
N PRO A 340 -1.02 29.25 9.66
CA PRO A 340 -2.21 28.61 10.24
C PRO A 340 -2.07 27.08 10.24
N VAL A 341 -3.07 26.40 10.82
CA VAL A 341 -3.27 24.95 10.68
C VAL A 341 -4.59 24.71 9.97
N TYR A 342 -4.63 23.79 9.01
CA TYR A 342 -5.87 23.43 8.31
C TYR A 342 -6.26 21.98 8.59
N PHE A 343 -7.52 21.76 8.93
CA PHE A 343 -8.16 20.46 8.82
C PHE A 343 -8.94 20.39 7.50
N VAL A 344 -8.66 19.35 6.72
CA VAL A 344 -9.35 19.08 5.47
C VAL A 344 -10.05 17.73 5.56
N SER A 345 -11.33 17.74 5.20
CA SER A 345 -12.11 16.52 4.96
C SER A 345 -11.74 15.97 3.58
N HIS A 346 -11.15 14.78 3.52
CA HIS A 346 -10.88 14.06 2.29
C HIS A 346 -11.99 13.04 2.00
N GLY A 347 -12.52 13.09 0.78
CA GLY A 347 -13.46 12.07 0.31
C GLY A 347 -12.74 10.88 -0.31
N GLY A 348 -13.55 9.99 -0.89
CA GLY A 348 -13.05 8.96 -1.79
C GLY A 348 -12.33 9.56 -3.00
N PRO A 349 -11.54 8.75 -3.72
CA PRO A 349 -10.73 9.22 -4.85
C PRO A 349 -11.57 9.87 -5.96
N ASN A 350 -12.86 9.57 -6.08
CA ASN A 350 -13.80 10.20 -7.03
C ASN A 350 -13.77 11.73 -7.01
N ILE A 351 -13.57 12.33 -5.83
CA ILE A 351 -13.61 13.79 -5.68
C ILE A 351 -12.61 14.50 -6.61
N MET A 352 -11.49 13.88 -6.97
CA MET A 352 -10.48 14.48 -7.85
C MET A 352 -10.98 14.78 -9.27
N TYR A 353 -12.04 14.11 -9.73
CA TYR A 353 -12.63 14.33 -11.05
C TYR A 353 -14.07 14.87 -10.99
N GLU A 354 -14.69 14.90 -9.80
CA GLU A 354 -16.03 15.46 -9.60
C GLU A 354 -15.96 16.98 -9.43
N THR A 355 -15.57 17.68 -10.50
CA THR A 355 -15.37 19.15 -10.46
C THR A 355 -16.65 19.93 -10.16
N SER A 356 -17.83 19.33 -10.31
CA SER A 356 -19.12 19.91 -9.95
C SER A 356 -19.47 19.76 -8.46
N HIS A 357 -18.79 18.88 -7.72
CA HIS A 357 -19.04 18.67 -6.31
C HIS A 357 -18.60 19.91 -5.51
N PRO A 358 -19.42 20.45 -4.58
CA PRO A 358 -19.07 21.66 -3.83
C PRO A 358 -17.71 21.58 -3.12
N ALA A 359 -17.39 20.43 -2.52
CA ALA A 359 -16.11 20.20 -1.86
C ALA A 359 -14.89 20.40 -2.78
N TYR A 360 -14.97 20.06 -4.07
CA TYR A 360 -13.90 20.29 -5.03
C TYR A 360 -13.56 21.78 -5.11
N SER A 361 -14.57 22.63 -5.27
CA SER A 361 -14.39 24.08 -5.39
C SER A 361 -13.82 24.71 -4.12
N GLN A 362 -14.19 24.21 -2.94
CA GLN A 362 -13.72 24.68 -1.64
C GLN A 362 -12.27 24.30 -1.40
N LEU A 363 -11.90 23.05 -1.71
CA LEU A 363 -10.50 22.60 -1.69
C LEU A 363 -9.65 23.42 -2.68
N ALA A 364 -10.11 23.63 -3.91
CA ALA A 364 -9.38 24.44 -4.89
C ALA A 364 -9.21 25.90 -4.42
N SER A 365 -10.23 26.47 -3.77
CA SER A 365 -10.18 27.82 -3.21
C SER A 365 -9.18 27.94 -2.06
N LEU A 366 -9.22 27.00 -1.11
CA LEU A 366 -8.25 26.92 -0.02
C LEU A 366 -6.83 26.75 -0.57
N GLY A 367 -6.66 25.89 -1.56
CA GLY A 367 -5.38 25.62 -2.20
C GLY A 367 -4.75 26.87 -2.82
N ARG A 368 -5.53 27.65 -3.57
CA ARG A 368 -5.09 28.96 -4.09
C ARG A 368 -4.69 29.89 -2.96
N LYS A 369 -5.46 29.95 -1.87
CA LYS A 369 -5.12 30.80 -0.72
C LYS A 369 -3.80 30.38 -0.06
N ILE A 370 -3.54 29.09 0.05
CA ILE A 370 -2.26 28.56 0.56
C ILE A 370 -1.09 29.00 -0.33
N THR A 371 -1.21 28.88 -1.65
CA THR A 371 -0.11 29.21 -2.58
C THR A 371 0.07 30.71 -2.81
N THR A 372 -0.98 31.53 -2.70
CA THR A 372 -0.91 32.96 -2.97
C THR A 372 -0.70 33.82 -1.72
N THR A 373 -1.31 33.44 -0.60
CA THR A 373 -1.36 34.26 0.62
C THR A 373 -0.48 33.68 1.72
N ILE A 374 -0.60 32.38 2.02
CA ILE A 374 0.17 31.76 3.12
C ILE A 374 1.63 31.55 2.73
N LYS A 375 1.88 31.03 1.52
CA LYS A 375 3.23 30.78 0.97
C LYS A 375 4.16 30.07 1.95
N PRO A 376 3.79 28.86 2.42
CA PRO A 376 4.62 28.13 3.38
C PRO A 376 5.95 27.71 2.75
N LYS A 377 6.96 27.48 3.59
CA LYS A 377 8.27 26.96 3.16
C LYS A 377 8.28 25.44 2.97
N ALA A 378 7.34 24.75 3.61
CA ALA A 378 7.11 23.31 3.53
C ALA A 378 5.72 22.97 4.08
N VAL A 379 5.23 21.78 3.79
CA VAL A 379 3.98 21.24 4.35
C VAL A 379 4.29 20.01 5.21
N LEU A 380 3.80 20.02 6.44
CA LEU A 380 3.73 18.85 7.30
C LEU A 380 2.29 18.33 7.27
N VAL A 381 2.11 17.05 6.97
CA VAL A 381 0.77 16.47 6.85
C VAL A 381 0.60 15.20 7.69
N LEU A 382 -0.53 15.09 8.38
CA LEU A 382 -0.96 13.87 9.07
C LEU A 382 -2.27 13.40 8.46
N SER A 383 -2.35 12.11 8.12
CA SER A 383 -3.49 11.52 7.40
C SER A 383 -4.12 10.41 8.23
N ALA A 384 -5.45 10.32 8.20
CA ALA A 384 -6.22 9.21 8.74
C ALA A 384 -5.78 7.83 8.21
N HIS A 385 -5.19 7.80 7.02
CA HIS A 385 -4.78 6.58 6.30
C HIS A 385 -3.38 6.06 6.66
N TRP A 386 -2.72 6.67 7.64
CA TRP A 386 -1.46 6.16 8.17
C TRP A 386 -1.44 6.21 9.68
N GLU A 387 -1.57 5.03 10.29
CA GLU A 387 -1.41 4.83 11.72
C GLU A 387 -0.10 4.10 12.03
N GLY A 388 0.55 4.50 13.12
CA GLY A 388 1.67 3.79 13.71
C GLY A 388 1.20 2.68 14.65
N THR A 389 1.96 2.46 15.71
CA THR A 389 1.49 1.63 16.85
C THR A 389 0.69 2.50 17.82
N ALA A 390 0.13 1.89 18.86
CA ALA A 390 -0.56 2.63 19.92
C ALA A 390 0.34 3.67 20.64
N THR A 391 1.65 3.49 20.64
CA THR A 391 2.59 4.34 21.41
C THR A 391 3.69 4.99 20.58
N THR A 392 3.90 4.54 19.33
CA THR A 392 4.98 5.03 18.46
C THR A 392 4.43 5.42 17.10
N ILE A 393 4.66 6.67 16.69
CA ILE A 393 4.33 7.17 15.34
C ILE A 393 5.51 7.05 14.39
N SER A 394 5.24 7.17 13.09
CA SER A 394 6.26 7.14 12.04
C SER A 394 6.34 8.47 11.30
N VAL A 395 7.55 8.88 10.94
CA VAL A 395 7.84 10.13 10.21
C VAL A 395 8.48 9.78 8.87
N ASN A 396 7.88 10.21 7.75
CA ASN A 396 8.44 9.92 6.43
C ASN A 396 9.71 10.75 6.20
N THR A 397 10.85 10.07 6.08
CA THR A 397 12.17 10.69 5.90
C THR A 397 12.68 10.63 4.47
N ALA A 398 11.94 9.97 3.57
CA ALA A 398 12.36 9.76 2.20
C ALA A 398 12.21 11.04 1.36
N PRO A 399 13.21 11.41 0.53
CA PRO A 399 13.14 12.59 -0.34
C PRO A 399 12.23 12.40 -1.55
N SER A 400 11.99 11.16 -1.96
CA SER A 400 11.11 10.81 -3.07
C SER A 400 10.52 9.43 -2.84
N THR A 401 9.21 9.31 -3.05
CA THR A 401 8.46 8.07 -2.88
C THR A 401 7.35 7.98 -3.92
N PRO A 402 6.94 6.77 -4.34
CA PRO A 402 5.73 6.63 -5.17
C PRO A 402 4.48 7.03 -4.37
N LEU A 403 3.37 7.32 -5.05
CA LEU A 403 2.08 7.44 -4.38
C LEU A 403 1.58 6.08 -3.89
N ILE A 404 0.71 6.09 -2.89
CA ILE A 404 -0.03 4.94 -2.39
C ILE A 404 -1.49 5.09 -2.83
N TYR A 405 -1.99 4.11 -3.57
CA TYR A 405 -3.39 4.01 -4.00
C TYR A 405 -4.13 3.05 -3.06
N ASP A 406 -4.29 3.42 -1.79
CA ASP A 406 -4.93 2.63 -0.74
C ASP A 406 -6.47 2.72 -0.78
N PHE A 407 -7.03 2.61 -1.99
CA PHE A 407 -8.45 2.55 -2.27
C PHE A 407 -8.74 1.53 -3.38
N GLY A 408 -9.91 0.92 -3.34
CA GLY A 408 -10.33 -0.12 -4.28
C GLY A 408 -11.68 0.17 -4.95
N GLY A 409 -12.00 -0.55 -6.04
CA GLY A 409 -13.31 -0.48 -6.71
C GLY A 409 -13.51 0.70 -7.69
N PHE A 410 -12.49 1.55 -7.91
CA PHE A 410 -12.57 2.70 -8.83
C PHE A 410 -12.13 2.37 -10.26
N PRO A 411 -12.57 3.11 -11.29
CA PRO A 411 -12.07 2.97 -12.66
C PRO A 411 -10.55 3.12 -12.80
N SER A 412 -9.95 2.49 -13.82
CA SER A 412 -8.49 2.44 -13.97
C SER A 412 -7.78 3.80 -14.09
N HIS A 413 -8.48 4.87 -14.46
CA HIS A 413 -7.89 6.20 -14.59
C HIS A 413 -7.54 6.84 -13.23
N TYR A 414 -8.17 6.41 -12.13
CA TYR A 414 -7.81 6.83 -10.77
C TYR A 414 -6.40 6.36 -10.38
N TYR A 415 -6.03 5.13 -10.75
CA TYR A 415 -4.71 4.55 -10.47
C TYR A 415 -3.61 5.02 -11.42
N ARG A 416 -3.97 5.74 -12.50
CA ARG A 416 -3.00 6.40 -13.39
C ARG A 416 -2.75 7.85 -13.01
N ALA A 417 -3.57 8.41 -12.14
CA ALA A 417 -3.40 9.78 -11.71
C ALA A 417 -2.09 9.93 -10.92
N ALA A 418 -1.37 11.02 -11.16
CA ALA A 418 -0.12 11.30 -10.49
C ALA A 418 -0.20 12.65 -9.78
N PHE A 419 0.56 12.77 -8.70
CA PHE A 419 0.72 13.99 -7.94
C PHE A 419 2.22 14.20 -7.67
N PRO A 420 2.84 15.22 -8.30
CA PRO A 420 4.26 15.49 -8.10
C PRO A 420 4.48 15.98 -6.66
N HIS A 421 5.43 15.36 -5.97
CA HIS A 421 5.82 15.76 -4.63
C HIS A 421 7.30 15.49 -4.39
N THR A 422 7.87 16.21 -3.43
CA THR A 422 9.21 15.97 -2.91
C THR A 422 9.14 15.95 -1.39
N GLY A 423 9.87 15.02 -0.78
CA GLY A 423 10.04 14.96 0.68
C GLY A 423 11.13 15.92 1.15
N SER A 424 11.16 16.20 2.45
CA SER A 424 12.25 16.95 3.09
C SER A 424 12.81 16.15 4.27
N PRO A 425 13.94 15.44 4.10
CA PRO A 425 14.63 14.80 5.21
C PRO A 425 14.91 15.79 6.34
N GLN A 426 15.27 17.04 6.03
CA GLN A 426 15.57 18.06 7.04
C GLN A 426 14.35 18.36 7.91
N LEU A 427 13.18 18.59 7.31
CA LEU A 427 11.94 18.80 8.06
C LEU A 427 11.55 17.56 8.87
N ALA A 428 11.70 16.37 8.29
CA ALA A 428 11.42 15.12 8.99
C ALA A 428 12.29 14.93 10.25
N HIS A 429 13.58 15.27 10.18
CA HIS A 429 14.46 15.25 11.35
C HIS A 429 14.10 16.32 12.39
N SER A 430 13.67 17.52 11.96
CA SER A 430 13.16 18.54 12.89
C SER A 430 11.90 18.05 13.62
N ALA A 431 10.97 17.38 12.93
CA ALA A 431 9.79 16.79 13.55
C ALA A 431 10.17 15.68 14.54
N LEU A 432 11.04 14.73 14.14
CA LEU A 432 11.54 13.67 15.03
C LEU A 432 12.18 14.23 16.32
N ARG A 433 12.95 15.30 16.20
CA ARG A 433 13.58 15.98 17.35
C ARG A 433 12.52 16.56 18.30
N LEU A 434 11.55 17.31 17.79
CA LEU A 434 10.48 17.91 18.61
C LEU A 434 9.65 16.83 19.32
N LEU A 435 9.34 15.74 18.62
CA LEU A 435 8.61 14.61 19.20
C LEU A 435 9.42 13.97 20.34
N THR A 436 10.72 13.77 20.14
CA THR A 436 11.62 13.23 21.17
C THR A 436 11.69 14.16 22.40
N GLU A 437 11.83 15.46 22.18
CA GLU A 437 11.84 16.48 23.25
C GLU A 437 10.52 16.51 24.04
N ALA A 438 9.39 16.22 23.38
CA ALA A 438 8.07 16.09 24.00
C ALA A 438 7.81 14.71 24.65
N GLY A 439 8.77 13.77 24.60
CA GLY A 439 8.61 12.42 25.11
C GLY A 439 7.69 11.52 24.28
N ILE A 440 7.42 11.89 23.02
CA ILE A 440 6.62 11.12 22.08
C ILE A 440 7.54 10.18 21.30
N SER A 441 7.30 8.87 21.41
CA SER A 441 8.04 7.87 20.63
C SER A 441 7.73 8.02 19.14
N ALA A 442 8.78 8.21 18.34
CA ALA A 442 8.66 8.35 16.90
C ALA A 442 9.84 7.67 16.19
N GLN A 443 9.59 7.08 15.03
CA GLN A 443 10.61 6.42 14.22
C GLN A 443 10.63 6.93 12.77
N PRO A 444 11.79 6.93 12.11
CA PRO A 444 11.85 7.23 10.68
C PRO A 444 11.17 6.12 9.87
N ALA A 445 10.54 6.51 8.77
CA ALA A 445 9.94 5.60 7.79
C ALA A 445 10.26 6.04 6.36
N THR A 446 10.12 5.10 5.42
CA THR A 446 10.06 5.36 3.97
C THR A 446 8.69 4.92 3.48
N ARG A 447 7.84 5.87 3.10
CA ARG A 447 6.45 5.60 2.71
C ARG A 447 5.99 6.58 1.64
N GLY A 448 5.19 6.11 0.68
CA GLY A 448 4.49 6.98 -0.24
C GLY A 448 3.38 7.81 0.41
N LEU A 449 2.93 8.87 -0.26
CA LEU A 449 1.73 9.59 0.17
C LEU A 449 0.49 8.72 -0.07
N ASP A 450 -0.33 8.50 0.96
CA ASP A 450 -1.65 7.85 0.83
C ASP A 450 -2.71 8.78 0.26
N HIS A 451 -3.85 8.22 -0.15
CA HIS A 451 -4.88 8.98 -0.84
C HIS A 451 -5.50 10.06 0.03
N GLY A 452 -5.55 9.86 1.35
CA GLY A 452 -5.96 10.90 2.29
C GLY A 452 -5.09 12.16 2.19
N VAL A 453 -3.87 12.06 1.65
CA VAL A 453 -3.03 13.20 1.29
C VAL A 453 -3.12 13.57 -0.18
N TRP A 454 -2.74 12.67 -1.09
CA TRP A 454 -2.48 13.08 -2.48
C TRP A 454 -3.75 13.37 -3.28
N VAL A 455 -4.90 12.79 -2.93
CA VAL A 455 -6.19 13.08 -3.59
C VAL A 455 -6.63 14.52 -3.31
N PRO A 456 -6.84 14.96 -2.06
CA PRO A 456 -7.20 16.36 -1.81
C PRO A 456 -6.08 17.32 -2.25
N PHE A 457 -4.80 16.90 -2.18
CA PHE A 457 -3.69 17.73 -2.64
C PHE A 457 -3.66 17.91 -4.16
N SER A 458 -4.15 16.95 -4.94
CA SER A 458 -4.32 17.14 -6.39
C SER A 458 -5.35 18.22 -6.75
N ILE A 459 -6.22 18.59 -5.80
CA ILE A 459 -7.20 19.68 -5.95
C ILE A 459 -6.66 20.97 -5.35
N LEU A 460 -6.15 20.94 -4.11
CA LEU A 460 -5.53 22.08 -3.44
C LEU A 460 -4.35 22.62 -4.27
N PHE A 461 -3.53 21.71 -4.77
CA PHE A 461 -2.26 21.99 -5.43
C PHE A 461 -2.23 21.40 -6.83
N ASN A 462 -3.31 21.63 -7.59
CA ASN A 462 -3.44 21.12 -8.95
C ASN A 462 -2.15 21.36 -9.75
N PRO A 463 -1.48 20.30 -10.26
CA PRO A 463 -0.15 20.43 -10.84
C PRO A 463 -0.05 21.39 -12.01
N ASP A 464 -1.15 21.56 -12.75
CA ASP A 464 -1.19 22.38 -13.96
C ASP A 464 -1.57 23.84 -13.66
N THR A 465 -2.42 24.07 -12.66
CA THR A 465 -3.05 25.39 -12.43
C THR A 465 -2.70 26.04 -11.09
N ASN A 466 -2.26 25.26 -10.09
CA ASN A 466 -1.88 25.76 -8.77
C ASN A 466 -0.78 24.89 -8.11
N PRO A 467 0.38 24.67 -8.75
CA PRO A 467 1.38 23.74 -8.24
C PRO A 467 1.96 24.18 -6.89
N LEU A 468 2.17 23.21 -5.98
CA LEU A 468 2.93 23.42 -4.75
C LEU A 468 4.41 23.13 -4.99
N SER A 469 5.25 24.15 -4.86
CA SER A 469 6.69 24.07 -5.13
C SER A 469 7.56 23.78 -3.90
N VAL A 470 6.93 23.47 -2.77
CA VAL A 470 7.61 23.24 -1.48
C VAL A 470 7.49 21.78 -1.04
N PRO A 471 8.42 21.26 -0.25
CA PRO A 471 8.42 19.84 0.14
C PRO A 471 7.26 19.50 1.07
N ILE A 472 6.82 18.25 1.01
CA ILE A 472 5.76 17.66 1.83
C ILE A 472 6.38 16.56 2.68
N VAL A 473 6.17 16.60 4.00
CA VAL A 473 6.54 15.53 4.93
C VAL A 473 5.29 14.99 5.58
N GLN A 474 5.07 13.69 5.42
CA GLN A 474 3.93 13.01 6.02
C GLN A 474 4.33 12.31 7.32
N LEU A 475 3.46 12.38 8.33
CA LEU A 475 3.55 11.63 9.59
C LEU A 475 2.32 10.74 9.77
N SER A 476 2.50 9.64 10.49
CA SER A 476 1.40 8.79 10.95
C SER A 476 0.69 9.39 12.16
N LEU A 477 -0.55 8.96 12.39
CA LEU A 477 -1.23 9.03 13.68
C LEU A 477 -0.75 7.92 14.62
N PHE A 478 -1.20 7.93 15.88
CA PHE A 478 -1.08 6.74 16.73
C PHE A 478 -2.17 5.74 16.32
N GLY A 479 -1.86 4.45 16.35
CA GLY A 479 -2.85 3.37 16.22
C GLY A 479 -3.67 3.18 17.49
N SER A 480 -4.29 4.25 18.01
CA SER A 480 -5.12 4.24 19.21
C SER A 480 -6.18 5.35 19.17
N ASP A 481 -7.30 5.13 19.87
CA ASP A 481 -8.40 6.10 19.96
C ASP A 481 -8.15 7.25 20.98
N SER A 482 -6.90 7.46 21.42
CA SER A 482 -6.58 8.46 22.45
C SER A 482 -6.55 9.88 21.89
N GLY A 483 -7.65 10.62 22.09
CA GLY A 483 -7.73 12.05 21.73
C GLY A 483 -6.64 12.90 22.39
N ASP A 484 -6.31 12.62 23.66
CA ASP A 484 -5.27 13.34 24.40
C ASP A 484 -3.87 13.12 23.80
N ALA A 485 -3.55 11.89 23.38
CA ALA A 485 -2.26 11.60 22.73
C ALA A 485 -2.14 12.34 21.39
N HIS A 486 -3.21 12.37 20.60
CA HIS A 486 -3.25 13.11 19.33
C HIS A 486 -3.20 14.63 19.53
N TYR A 487 -3.83 15.14 20.57
CA TYR A 487 -3.72 16.56 20.93
C TYR A 487 -2.28 16.91 21.33
N ALA A 488 -1.63 16.10 22.18
CA ALA A 488 -0.24 16.29 22.58
C ALA A 488 0.74 16.19 21.40
N LEU A 489 0.46 15.32 20.43
CA LEU A 489 1.19 15.25 19.17
C LEU A 489 1.14 16.58 18.40
N GLY A 490 -0.03 17.20 18.34
CA GLY A 490 -0.19 18.54 17.76
C GLY A 490 0.63 19.59 18.51
N GLU A 491 0.54 19.61 19.84
CA GLU A 491 1.27 20.55 20.70
C GLU A 491 2.80 20.46 20.48
N ALA A 492 3.33 19.24 20.35
CA ALA A 492 4.75 18.99 20.10
C ALA A 492 5.22 19.53 18.73
N LEU A 493 4.36 19.47 17.70
CA LEU A 493 4.68 19.89 16.34
C LEU A 493 4.44 21.39 16.10
N ALA A 494 3.72 22.06 17.00
CA ALA A 494 3.34 23.48 16.89
C ALA A 494 4.51 24.44 16.60
N PRO A 495 5.74 24.26 17.13
CA PRO A 495 6.87 25.16 16.86
C PRO A 495 7.27 25.26 15.38
N LEU A 496 7.02 24.21 14.57
CA LEU A 496 7.34 24.24 13.14
C LEU A 496 6.58 25.32 12.37
N ARG A 497 5.42 25.74 12.89
CA ARG A 497 4.61 26.82 12.31
C ARG A 497 5.33 28.17 12.34
N ASP A 498 6.16 28.42 13.36
CA ASP A 498 6.97 29.65 13.47
C ASP A 498 8.16 29.64 12.48
N GLU A 499 8.55 28.45 12.00
CA GLU A 499 9.58 28.30 10.97
C GLU A 499 9.02 28.48 9.54
N GLY A 500 7.70 28.61 9.40
CA GLY A 500 6.98 28.74 8.14
C GLY A 500 6.49 27.41 7.55
N VAL A 501 6.38 26.36 8.38
CA VAL A 501 5.84 25.05 7.98
C VAL A 501 4.32 25.03 8.16
N LEU A 502 3.59 24.88 7.06
CA LEU A 502 2.14 24.71 7.13
C LEU A 502 1.80 23.30 7.62
N ILE A 503 0.98 23.21 8.66
CA ILE A 503 0.45 21.93 9.13
C ILE A 503 -0.94 21.74 8.50
N ILE A 504 -1.11 20.62 7.79
CA ILE A 504 -2.41 20.16 7.27
C ILE A 504 -2.72 18.82 7.93
N VAL A 505 -3.91 18.70 8.52
CA VAL A 505 -4.39 17.44 9.08
C VAL A 505 -5.57 16.96 8.23
N SER A 506 -5.43 15.77 7.67
CA SER A 506 -6.35 15.23 6.68
C SER A 506 -7.13 14.06 7.27
N GLY A 507 -8.45 14.20 7.33
CA GLY A 507 -9.37 13.21 7.88
C GLY A 507 -10.74 13.39 7.27
N GLN A 508 -11.79 13.22 8.05
CA GLN A 508 -13.16 13.54 7.64
C GLN A 508 -13.98 13.98 8.85
N ALA A 509 -14.78 15.04 8.74
CA ALA A 509 -15.53 15.58 9.87
C ALA A 509 -16.55 14.57 10.45
N VAL A 510 -17.19 13.79 9.57
CA VAL A 510 -18.03 12.62 9.89
C VAL A 510 -17.72 11.52 8.87
N HIS A 511 -17.47 10.29 9.33
CA HIS A 511 -17.02 9.19 8.49
C HIS A 511 -17.66 7.85 8.86
N ASN A 512 -18.81 7.54 8.26
CA ASN A 512 -19.39 6.21 8.35
C ASN A 512 -19.75 5.67 6.97
N LEU A 513 -18.79 4.93 6.38
CA LEU A 513 -18.95 4.31 5.06
C LEU A 513 -20.02 3.21 5.04
N ARG A 514 -20.25 2.51 6.15
CA ARG A 514 -21.30 1.46 6.22
C ARG A 514 -22.67 2.06 5.93
N ASP A 515 -22.99 3.18 6.57
CA ASP A 515 -24.26 3.88 6.37
C ASP A 515 -24.31 4.53 4.98
N PHE A 516 -23.18 5.04 4.46
CA PHE A 516 -23.08 5.65 3.14
C PHE A 516 -23.43 4.64 2.03
N PHE A 517 -22.84 3.44 2.10
CA PHE A 517 -23.14 2.37 1.14
C PHE A 517 -24.55 1.79 1.34
N SER A 518 -25.02 1.69 2.59
CA SER A 518 -26.38 1.19 2.89
C SER A 518 -27.47 2.12 2.39
N SER A 519 -27.22 3.44 2.35
CA SER A 519 -28.14 4.44 1.78
C SER A 519 -28.04 4.55 0.25
N ARG A 520 -27.22 3.72 -0.39
CA ARG A 520 -26.90 3.76 -1.83
C ARG A 520 -26.39 5.14 -2.28
N GLY A 521 -25.63 5.82 -1.42
CA GLY A 521 -25.10 7.15 -1.72
C GLY A 521 -26.16 8.26 -1.74
N SER A 522 -27.27 8.09 -1.03
CA SER A 522 -28.27 9.15 -0.88
C SER A 522 -27.62 10.41 -0.28
N PRO A 523 -27.79 11.59 -0.90
CA PRO A 523 -27.17 12.82 -0.40
C PRO A 523 -27.89 13.37 0.83
N THR A 524 -29.10 12.89 1.16
CA THR A 524 -29.87 13.37 2.31
C THR A 524 -29.10 13.14 3.61
N PRO A 525 -28.71 14.20 4.34
CA PRO A 525 -27.93 14.05 5.56
C PRO A 525 -28.65 13.24 6.62
N LEU A 526 -27.95 12.32 7.27
CA LEU A 526 -28.45 11.63 8.45
C LEU A 526 -28.37 12.57 9.66
N ASN A 527 -29.38 12.54 10.53
CA ASN A 527 -29.47 13.43 11.68
C ASN A 527 -28.21 13.41 12.57
N TYR A 528 -27.60 12.24 12.77
CA TYR A 528 -26.39 12.12 13.57
C TYR A 528 -25.17 12.75 12.88
N ALA A 529 -25.12 12.76 11.55
CA ALA A 529 -24.01 13.36 10.82
C ALA A 529 -24.03 14.88 11.00
N VAL A 530 -25.21 15.50 10.85
CA VAL A 530 -25.40 16.93 11.12
C VAL A 530 -25.13 17.27 12.59
N ALA A 531 -25.68 16.48 13.52
CA ALA A 531 -25.50 16.72 14.95
C ALA A 531 -24.04 16.59 15.41
N PHE A 532 -23.29 15.62 14.86
CA PHE A 532 -21.88 15.45 15.18
C PHE A 532 -21.01 16.53 14.51
N ASP A 533 -21.30 16.93 13.26
CA ASP A 533 -20.59 18.02 12.58
C ASP A 533 -20.71 19.36 13.34
N GLU A 534 -21.91 19.70 13.81
CA GLU A 534 -22.13 20.90 14.63
C GLU A 534 -21.45 20.81 16.01
N ALA A 535 -21.40 19.62 16.62
CA ALA A 535 -20.65 19.41 17.85
C ALA A 535 -19.15 19.59 17.63
N LEU A 536 -18.62 19.05 16.53
CA LEU A 536 -17.23 19.22 16.14
C LEU A 536 -16.89 20.69 15.90
N LYS A 537 -17.75 21.43 15.19
CA LYS A 537 -17.64 22.89 15.05
C LYS A 537 -17.56 23.57 16.42
N GLY A 538 -18.49 23.26 17.33
CA GLY A 538 -18.53 23.84 18.67
C GLY A 538 -17.24 23.58 19.46
N ALA A 539 -16.65 22.38 19.35
CA ALA A 539 -15.39 22.05 19.99
C ALA A 539 -14.20 22.77 19.34
N VAL A 540 -14.13 22.83 18.02
CA VAL A 540 -13.06 23.50 17.27
C VAL A 540 -13.03 25.02 17.54
N GLU A 541 -14.20 25.66 17.50
CA GLU A 541 -14.36 27.11 17.69
C GLU A 541 -14.40 27.53 19.15
N ALA A 542 -14.35 26.57 20.09
CA ALA A 542 -14.26 26.86 21.50
C ALA A 542 -13.04 27.75 21.82
N ASP A 543 -13.18 28.52 22.90
CA ASP A 543 -12.07 29.30 23.44
C ASP A 543 -10.86 28.38 23.68
N PRO A 544 -9.64 28.80 23.30
CA PRO A 544 -8.45 27.97 23.47
C PRO A 544 -8.27 27.40 24.88
N SER A 545 -8.74 28.10 25.93
CA SER A 545 -8.63 27.63 27.32
C SER A 545 -9.45 26.37 27.62
N VAL A 546 -10.53 26.10 26.88
CA VAL A 546 -11.43 24.95 27.09
C VAL A 546 -11.50 24.01 25.88
N ARG A 547 -10.81 24.34 24.77
CA ARG A 547 -10.86 23.56 23.53
C ARG A 547 -10.48 22.09 23.74
N LYS A 548 -9.39 21.80 24.48
CA LYS A 548 -8.93 20.43 24.70
C LYS A 548 -10.00 19.57 25.38
N GLU A 549 -10.65 20.11 26.40
CA GLU A 549 -11.76 19.45 27.10
C GLU A 549 -12.94 19.22 26.15
N LYS A 550 -13.37 20.25 25.40
CA LYS A 550 -14.47 20.16 24.43
C LYS A 550 -14.21 19.16 23.31
N MET A 551 -12.98 19.08 22.83
CA MET A 551 -12.56 18.06 21.87
C MET A 551 -12.65 16.66 22.49
N GLY A 552 -12.17 16.48 23.72
CA GLY A 552 -12.28 15.21 24.46
C GLY A 552 -13.73 14.77 24.72
N GLU A 553 -14.66 15.70 24.89
CA GLU A 553 -16.10 15.41 25.01
C GLU A 553 -16.69 14.80 23.74
N LEU A 554 -16.17 15.13 22.55
CA LEU A 554 -16.65 14.56 21.28
C LEU A 554 -16.57 13.04 21.25
N LEU A 555 -15.47 12.48 21.77
CA LEU A 555 -15.25 11.03 21.80
C LEU A 555 -16.20 10.29 22.76
N LYS A 556 -16.84 11.02 23.68
CA LYS A 556 -17.77 10.49 24.69
C LYS A 556 -19.23 10.64 24.30
N ARG A 557 -19.54 11.34 23.21
CA ARG A 557 -20.93 11.54 22.76
C ARG A 557 -21.58 10.21 22.40
N GLY A 558 -22.88 10.08 22.66
CA GLY A 558 -23.65 8.87 22.33
C GLY A 558 -23.72 8.57 20.82
N ASP A 559 -23.52 9.57 19.97
CA ASP A 559 -23.47 9.44 18.52
C ASP A 559 -22.05 9.28 17.95
N ALA A 560 -21.00 9.37 18.77
CA ALA A 560 -19.60 9.39 18.31
C ALA A 560 -19.22 8.16 17.50
N ARG A 561 -19.52 6.95 18.00
CA ARG A 561 -19.23 5.69 17.28
C ARG A 561 -20.11 5.46 16.07
N LYS A 562 -21.22 6.19 15.97
CA LYS A 562 -22.07 6.16 14.78
C LYS A 562 -21.55 7.12 13.71
N ALA A 563 -21.10 8.30 14.12
CA ALA A 563 -20.40 9.25 13.26
C ALA A 563 -19.05 8.71 12.76
N HIS A 564 -18.37 7.94 13.60
CA HIS A 564 -17.02 7.42 13.41
C HIS A 564 -16.90 6.03 14.04
N PRO A 565 -17.16 4.93 13.29
CA PRO A 565 -17.05 3.56 13.81
C PRO A 565 -15.70 3.29 14.52
N SER A 566 -14.64 3.87 13.97
CA SER A 566 -13.32 4.05 14.55
C SER A 566 -12.91 5.52 14.37
N PHE A 567 -12.01 6.04 15.22
CA PHE A 567 -11.76 7.49 15.28
C PHE A 567 -10.60 7.98 14.40
N GLU A 568 -9.99 7.13 13.57
CA GLU A 568 -8.83 7.48 12.74
C GLU A 568 -9.11 8.65 11.79
N HIS A 569 -10.34 8.79 11.28
CA HIS A 569 -10.73 9.93 10.43
C HIS A 569 -11.05 11.21 11.22
N LEU A 570 -11.32 11.09 12.52
CA LEU A 570 -11.61 12.22 13.40
C LEU A 570 -10.34 12.77 14.08
N LEU A 571 -9.43 11.89 14.51
CA LEU A 571 -8.23 12.25 15.28
C LEU A 571 -7.26 13.22 14.60
N PRO A 572 -7.17 13.35 13.26
CA PRO A 572 -6.42 14.42 12.62
C PRO A 572 -6.81 15.81 13.13
N VAL A 573 -8.10 16.10 13.36
CA VAL A 573 -8.51 17.42 13.89
C VAL A 573 -8.05 17.66 15.33
N PHE A 574 -7.82 16.60 16.12
CA PHE A 574 -7.23 16.71 17.46
C PHE A 574 -5.77 17.14 17.38
N VAL A 575 -5.01 16.56 16.44
CA VAL A 575 -3.64 17.03 16.14
C VAL A 575 -3.65 18.48 15.70
N GLY A 576 -4.60 18.86 14.82
CA GLY A 576 -4.75 20.24 14.37
C GLY A 576 -5.04 21.21 15.51
N ALA A 577 -5.95 20.82 16.41
CA ALA A 577 -6.32 21.61 17.59
C ALA A 577 -5.17 21.74 18.60
N GLY A 578 -4.34 20.71 18.77
CA GLY A 578 -3.12 20.80 19.58
C GLY A 578 -2.07 21.71 18.97
N ALA A 579 -1.85 21.59 17.65
CA ALA A 579 -0.91 22.44 16.91
C ALA A 579 -1.34 23.91 16.86
N ALA A 580 -2.64 24.18 17.04
CA ALA A 580 -3.18 25.53 17.15
C ALA A 580 -2.68 26.28 18.39
N GLY A 581 -2.46 25.58 19.51
CA GLY A 581 -2.17 26.21 20.79
C GLY A 581 -3.25 27.25 21.16
N LYS A 582 -2.85 28.51 21.27
CA LYS A 582 -3.73 29.62 21.64
C LYS A 582 -4.55 30.22 20.49
N ASP A 583 -4.35 29.74 19.27
CA ASP A 583 -5.06 30.28 18.12
C ASP A 583 -6.54 29.93 18.15
N LYS A 584 -7.40 30.83 17.65
CA LYS A 584 -8.83 30.53 17.49
C LYS A 584 -9.03 29.56 16.32
N GLY A 585 -9.89 28.57 16.52
CA GLY A 585 -10.41 27.71 15.46
C GLY A 585 -11.64 28.34 14.80
N VAL A 586 -11.81 28.15 13.50
CA VAL A 586 -12.99 28.57 12.73
C VAL A 586 -13.37 27.49 11.72
N ARG A 587 -14.67 27.22 11.55
CA ARG A 587 -15.18 26.41 10.44
C ARG A 587 -15.19 27.26 9.17
N LEU A 588 -14.40 26.84 8.19
CA LEU A 588 -14.36 27.50 6.88
C LEU A 588 -15.59 27.15 6.05
N TRP A 589 -15.95 25.86 6.08
CA TRP A 589 -17.03 25.32 5.27
C TRP A 589 -17.47 23.96 5.83
N THR A 590 -18.69 23.54 5.49
CA THR A 590 -19.17 22.17 5.73
C THR A 590 -20.25 21.83 4.71
N LEU A 591 -20.39 20.54 4.44
CA LEU A 591 -21.50 19.94 3.72
C LEU A 591 -21.67 18.54 4.28
N CYS A 592 -22.82 18.27 4.90
CA CYS A 592 -23.20 16.90 5.25
C CYS A 592 -23.89 16.26 4.05
N GLU A 593 -23.53 15.01 3.74
CA GLU A 593 -24.12 14.20 2.68
C GLU A 593 -24.25 12.76 3.18
N GLY A 594 -25.50 12.30 3.36
CA GLY A 594 -25.73 11.01 4.00
C GLY A 594 -25.07 10.92 5.38
N SER A 595 -24.15 9.97 5.53
CA SER A 595 -23.39 9.71 6.76
C SER A 595 -21.98 10.32 6.75
N ILE A 596 -21.71 11.25 5.84
CA ILE A 596 -20.39 11.87 5.65
C ILE A 596 -20.52 13.39 5.84
N SER A 597 -19.48 14.03 6.38
CA SER A 597 -19.38 15.50 6.42
C SER A 597 -18.04 15.96 5.86
N TRP A 598 -18.11 17.00 5.02
CA TRP A 598 -16.97 17.68 4.41
C TRP A 598 -16.47 18.90 5.21
N GLY A 599 -16.71 18.92 6.52
CA GLY A 599 -16.25 20.00 7.39
C GLY A 599 -14.77 20.34 7.20
N MET A 600 -14.46 21.63 7.00
CA MET A 600 -13.11 22.17 6.88
C MET A 600 -12.88 23.21 7.95
N PHE A 601 -11.74 23.15 8.64
CA PHE A 601 -11.43 24.07 9.74
C PHE A 601 -10.06 24.71 9.55
N ARG A 602 -9.93 25.94 10.07
CA ARG A 602 -8.66 26.66 10.19
C ARG A 602 -8.41 26.99 11.65
N PHE A 603 -7.17 26.89 12.08
CA PHE A 603 -6.71 27.48 13.33
C PHE A 603 -5.66 28.54 13.06
N GLY A 604 -5.82 29.69 13.70
CA GLY A 604 -4.95 30.86 13.52
C GLY A 604 -5.44 31.78 12.42
N ASP A 605 -4.93 33.00 12.45
CA ASP A 605 -5.25 34.04 11.48
C ASP A 605 -4.38 33.91 10.24
N GLU A 606 -4.89 34.40 9.12
CA GLU A 606 -4.11 34.49 7.89
C GLU A 606 -3.20 35.72 7.89
N PRO A 607 -2.08 35.71 7.13
CA PRO A 607 -1.27 36.90 6.95
C PRO A 607 -2.14 38.08 6.45
N GLY A 608 -2.27 39.13 7.27
CA GLY A 608 -3.10 40.31 6.97
C GLY A 608 -4.42 40.38 7.75
N GLU A 609 -4.86 39.31 8.42
CA GLU A 609 -5.92 39.37 9.44
C GLU A 609 -5.32 39.84 10.78
N SER A 610 -4.91 41.11 10.90
CA SER A 610 -4.59 41.68 12.23
C SER A 610 -5.81 42.37 12.81
N ALA A 611 -6.39 41.78 13.87
CA ALA A 611 -7.17 42.38 14.98
C ALA A 611 -7.88 43.74 14.78
N GLY A 612 -8.48 43.98 13.61
CA GLY A 612 -9.30 45.16 13.33
C GLY A 612 -10.77 44.84 13.61
N GLU A 613 -11.34 45.55 14.57
CA GLU A 613 -12.79 45.68 14.85
C GLU A 613 -13.56 44.37 15.05
N LYS A 614 -13.56 43.89 16.30
CA LYS A 614 -14.69 43.09 16.82
C LYS A 614 -15.14 43.67 18.15
N ASP A 615 -15.69 44.89 18.09
CA ASP A 615 -16.63 45.45 19.07
C ASP A 615 -17.54 46.42 18.31
N VAL A 616 -18.73 45.94 17.90
CA VAL A 616 -20.01 46.67 17.88
C VAL A 616 -21.13 45.66 18.07
#